data_AF-A0A7S1EFC7-F1
#
_entry.id   AF-A0A7S1EFC7-F1
#
_cell.length_a   1.000
_cell.length_b   1.000
_cell.length_c   1.000
_cell.angle_alpha   90.00
_cell.angle_beta   90.00
_cell.angle_gamma   90.00
#
_symmetry.space_group_name_H-M   'P 1'
#
loop_
_entity.id
_entity.type
_entity.pdbx_description
1 polymer ?
#
loop_
_entity_poly.entity_id
_entity_poly.type
_entity_poly.pdbx_seq_one_letter_code
_entity_poly.pdbx_strand_id
1 'polypeptide(L)'
;MHPEWDLRLWDDEAVAAELSQRPLANTQAYEAASNHGERSDILRLELLQRYGGVYVDVDFACVRPLTPLLRAMVAAGVGFFCGVSNTAYYELNNGLLGSVPQHPFLQACVSAIR
;
A
#
# COMPACT_ATOMS: atom_id res chain seq x y z
N MET A 1 -12.35 -13.46 -8.26
CA MET A 1 -11.60 -13.09 -7.04
C MET A 1 -10.90 -14.34 -6.50
N HIS A 2 -9.71 -14.22 -5.91
CA HIS A 2 -8.98 -15.37 -5.36
C HIS A 2 -9.61 -15.76 -4.01
N PRO A 3 -10.14 -16.98 -3.84
CA PRO A 3 -10.96 -17.34 -2.67
C PRO A 3 -10.21 -17.32 -1.33
N GLU A 4 -8.88 -17.37 -1.36
CA GLU A 4 -8.03 -17.36 -0.16
C GLU A 4 -7.64 -15.95 0.32
N TRP A 5 -8.04 -14.88 -0.39
CA TRP A 5 -7.62 -13.52 -0.06
C TRP A 5 -8.74 -12.74 0.63
N ASP A 6 -8.39 -12.03 1.71
CA ASP A 6 -9.21 -10.93 2.25
C ASP A 6 -9.02 -9.70 1.35
N LEU A 7 -9.96 -9.47 0.44
CA LEU A 7 -9.93 -8.33 -0.47
C LEU A 7 -10.63 -7.13 0.19
N ARG A 8 -9.90 -6.03 0.33
CA ARG A 8 -10.45 -4.76 0.82
C ARG A 8 -10.42 -3.73 -0.28
N LEU A 9 -11.60 -3.20 -0.62
CA LEU A 9 -11.72 -1.99 -1.41
C LEU A 9 -11.73 -0.80 -0.46
N TRP A 10 -10.83 0.15 -0.67
CA TRP A 10 -10.72 1.36 0.13
C TRP A 10 -11.39 2.53 -0.58
N ASP A 11 -12.72 2.50 -0.58
CA ASP A 11 -13.55 3.65 -0.97
C ASP A 11 -13.73 4.63 0.21
N ASP A 12 -14.40 5.76 -0.04
CA ASP A 12 -14.57 6.81 0.96
C ASP A 12 -15.28 6.31 2.24
N GLU A 13 -16.24 5.37 2.11
CA GLU A 13 -16.97 4.82 3.26
C GLU A 13 -16.08 3.89 4.09
N ALA A 14 -15.35 2.98 3.44
CA ALA A 14 -14.41 2.07 4.09
C ALA A 14 -13.29 2.86 4.79
N VAL A 15 -12.78 3.91 4.15
CA VAL A 15 -11.77 4.79 4.74
C VAL A 15 -12.34 5.55 5.92
N ALA A 16 -13.52 6.17 5.82
CA ALA A 16 -14.13 6.86 6.94
C ALA A 16 -14.36 5.92 8.15
N ALA A 17 -14.82 4.70 7.90
CA ALA A 17 -15.01 3.69 8.92
C ALA A 17 -13.69 3.32 9.61
N GLU A 18 -12.62 3.06 8.84
CA GLU A 18 -11.29 2.74 9.38
C GLU A 18 -10.71 3.89 10.20
N LEU A 19 -10.77 5.11 9.67
CA LEU A 19 -10.19 6.28 10.34
C LEU A 19 -10.97 6.68 11.59
N SER A 20 -12.26 6.33 11.68
CA SER A 20 -13.04 6.52 12.91
C SER A 20 -12.58 5.62 14.07
N GLN A 21 -12.03 4.45 13.76
CA GLN A 21 -11.52 3.50 14.75
C GLN A 21 -10.05 3.77 15.07
N ARG A 22 -9.25 4.07 14.04
CA ARG A 22 -7.82 4.30 14.18
C ARG A 22 -7.37 5.42 13.22
N PRO A 23 -7.21 6.65 13.71
CA PRO A 23 -6.69 7.77 12.91
C PRO A 23 -5.32 7.49 12.30
N LEU A 24 -4.99 8.16 11.20
CA LEU A 24 -3.66 8.08 10.56
C LEU A 24 -2.58 8.72 11.45
N ALA A 25 -1.35 8.22 11.38
CA ALA A 25 -0.24 8.95 12.00
C ALA A 25 -0.08 10.33 11.33
N ASN A 26 -0.36 10.40 10.03
CA ASN A 26 -0.32 11.62 9.21
C ASN A 26 -1.71 12.21 8.93
N THR A 27 -2.61 12.22 9.91
CA THR A 27 -3.97 12.80 9.76
C THR A 27 -3.94 14.24 9.23
N GLN A 28 -3.03 15.08 9.72
CA GLN A 28 -2.92 16.47 9.27
C GLN A 28 -2.55 16.56 7.77
N ALA A 29 -1.56 15.79 7.31
CA ALA A 29 -1.18 15.78 5.90
C ALA A 29 -2.30 15.21 5.02
N TYR A 30 -3.00 14.18 5.50
CA TYR A 30 -4.14 13.59 4.80
C TYR A 30 -5.31 14.57 4.63
N GLU A 31 -5.62 15.35 5.67
CA GLU A 31 -6.67 16.38 5.62
C GLU A 31 -6.26 17.58 4.75
N ALA A 32 -4.97 17.95 4.78
CA ALA A 32 -4.41 19.05 3.99
C ALA A 32 -4.20 18.71 2.50
N ALA A 33 -4.23 17.43 2.14
CA ALA A 33 -4.08 16.96 0.76
C ALA A 33 -5.09 17.65 -0.18
N SER A 34 -4.58 18.16 -1.29
CA SER A 34 -5.33 18.98 -2.25
C SER A 34 -6.19 18.16 -3.21
N ASN A 35 -5.90 16.86 -3.34
CA ASN A 35 -6.58 15.96 -4.26
C ASN A 35 -6.61 14.50 -3.74
N HIS A 36 -7.42 13.67 -4.39
CA HIS A 36 -7.58 12.26 -4.02
C HIS A 36 -6.31 11.41 -4.22
N GLY A 37 -5.44 11.79 -5.16
CA GLY A 37 -4.16 11.11 -5.38
C GLY A 37 -3.23 11.26 -4.18
N GLU A 38 -3.05 12.49 -3.71
CA GLU A 38 -2.26 12.79 -2.50
C GLU A 38 -2.82 12.08 -1.26
N ARG A 39 -4.15 12.04 -1.10
CA ARG A 39 -4.80 11.25 -0.03
C ARG A 39 -4.47 9.77 -0.15
N SER A 40 -4.56 9.21 -1.35
CA SER A 40 -4.23 7.80 -1.63
C SER A 40 -2.75 7.49 -1.37
N ASP A 41 -1.84 8.42 -1.68
CA ASP A 41 -0.40 8.27 -1.41
C ASP A 41 -0.09 8.13 0.08
N ILE A 42 -0.76 8.91 0.93
CA ILE A 42 -0.61 8.80 2.39
C ILE A 42 -1.28 7.52 2.89
N LEU A 43 -2.54 7.30 2.47
CA LEU A 43 -3.37 6.21 2.95
C LEU A 43 -2.76 4.84 2.63
N ARG A 44 -2.23 4.62 1.42
CA ARG A 44 -1.65 3.32 1.04
C ARG A 44 -0.48 2.91 1.93
N LEU A 45 0.39 3.87 2.30
CA LEU A 45 1.54 3.61 3.15
C LEU A 45 1.10 3.29 4.58
N GLU A 46 0.15 4.07 5.11
CA GLU A 46 -0.39 3.88 6.47
C GLU A 46 -1.15 2.55 6.61
N LEU A 47 -1.98 2.19 5.63
CA LEU A 47 -2.73 0.93 5.63
C LEU A 47 -1.78 -0.26 5.49
N LEU A 48 -0.82 -0.21 4.57
CA LEU A 48 0.14 -1.28 4.37
C LEU A 48 1.06 -1.44 5.59
N GLN A 49 1.40 -0.34 6.26
CA GLN A 49 2.13 -0.36 7.53
C GLN A 49 1.33 -1.04 8.66
N ARG A 50 0.01 -0.86 8.71
CA ARG A 50 -0.88 -1.48 9.72
C ARG A 50 -1.11 -2.96 9.48
N TYR A 51 -1.48 -3.32 8.25
CA TYR A 51 -2.00 -4.65 7.93
C TYR A 51 -0.97 -5.54 7.24
N GLY A 52 0.04 -4.95 6.59
CA GLY A 52 0.82 -5.65 5.58
C GLY A 52 -0.05 -6.10 4.41
N GLY A 53 0.39 -7.14 3.70
CA GLY A 53 -0.28 -7.66 2.53
C GLY A 53 0.19 -6.98 1.25
N VAL A 54 -0.74 -6.75 0.32
CA VAL A 54 -0.45 -6.12 -0.98
C VAL A 54 -1.44 -5.01 -1.22
N TYR A 55 -0.93 -3.81 -1.52
CA TYR A 55 -1.69 -2.70 -2.05
C TYR A 55 -1.55 -2.66 -3.58
N VAL A 56 -2.66 -2.36 -4.25
CA VAL A 56 -2.72 -2.22 -5.71
C VAL A 56 -3.63 -1.03 -6.04
N ASP A 57 -3.19 -0.14 -6.93
CA ASP A 57 -4.04 0.89 -7.49
C ASP A 57 -5.21 0.26 -8.27
N VAL A 58 -6.34 0.97 -8.31
CA VAL A 58 -7.59 0.47 -8.90
C VAL A 58 -7.55 0.30 -10.42
N ASP A 59 -6.56 0.89 -11.09
CA ASP A 59 -6.36 0.84 -12.54
C ASP A 59 -5.44 -0.33 -12.99
N PHE A 60 -5.00 -1.18 -12.05
CA PHE A 60 -4.23 -2.39 -12.38
C PHE A 60 -5.12 -3.54 -12.83
N ALA A 61 -4.71 -4.21 -13.91
CA ALA A 61 -5.28 -5.48 -14.33
C ALA A 61 -4.47 -6.66 -13.76
N CYS A 62 -5.10 -7.48 -12.92
CA CYS A 62 -4.51 -8.71 -12.40
C CYS A 62 -4.60 -9.83 -13.44
N VAL A 63 -3.55 -10.02 -14.23
CA VAL A 63 -3.51 -11.03 -15.32
C VAL A 63 -3.11 -12.44 -14.85
N ARG A 64 -2.55 -12.57 -13.64
CA ARG A 64 -2.12 -13.83 -13.02
C ARG A 64 -2.24 -13.77 -11.50
N PRO A 65 -2.46 -14.90 -10.80
CA PRO A 65 -2.48 -14.94 -9.35
C PRO A 65 -1.16 -14.42 -8.74
N LEU A 66 -1.24 -13.64 -7.66
CA LEU A 66 -0.07 -13.13 -6.93
C LEU A 66 0.57 -14.18 -6.00
N THR A 67 -0.15 -15.26 -5.66
CA THR A 67 0.29 -16.29 -4.71
C THR A 67 1.68 -16.86 -5.01
N PRO A 68 2.05 -17.21 -6.26
CA PRO A 68 3.40 -17.69 -6.57
C PRO A 68 4.49 -16.65 -6.29
N LEU A 69 4.23 -15.37 -6.61
CA LEU A 69 5.14 -14.26 -6.32
C LEU A 69 5.33 -14.11 -4.81
N LEU A 70 4.25 -14.08 -4.05
CA LEU A 70 4.32 -13.93 -2.59
C LEU A 70 5.06 -15.08 -1.91
N ARG A 71 4.82 -16.33 -2.35
CA ARG A 71 5.57 -17.49 -1.82
C ARG A 71 7.06 -17.37 -2.10
N ALA A 72 7.46 -16.89 -3.28
CA ALA A 72 8.86 -16.66 -3.60
C ALA A 72 9.49 -15.55 -2.73
N MET A 73 8.77 -14.45 -2.51
CA MET A 73 9.23 -13.37 -1.62
C MET A 73 9.42 -13.84 -0.18
N VAL A 74 8.45 -14.60 0.36
CA VAL A 74 8.55 -15.19 1.70
C VAL A 74 9.73 -16.16 1.78
N ALA A 75 9.91 -17.04 0.80
CA ALA A 75 11.03 -17.99 0.76
C ALA A 75 12.40 -17.28 0.68
N ALA A 76 12.45 -16.10 0.04
CA ALA A 76 13.65 -15.27 -0.04
C ALA A 76 13.85 -14.35 1.20
N GLY A 77 12.95 -14.37 2.18
CA GLY A 77 13.01 -13.49 3.34
C GLY A 77 12.74 -12.01 3.02
N VAL A 78 12.07 -11.73 1.90
CA VAL A 78 11.75 -10.37 1.45
C VAL A 78 10.49 -9.87 2.16
N GLY A 79 10.68 -8.87 3.04
CA GLY A 79 9.61 -8.26 3.82
C GLY A 79 8.91 -7.07 3.16
N PHE A 80 9.45 -6.56 2.05
CA PHE A 80 8.88 -5.43 1.30
C PHE A 80 9.23 -5.55 -0.19
N PHE A 81 8.30 -5.23 -1.07
CA PHE A 81 8.53 -5.09 -2.51
C PHE A 81 7.68 -3.97 -3.11
N CYS A 82 8.12 -3.42 -4.23
CA CYS A 82 7.38 -2.43 -5.01
C CYS A 82 7.55 -2.66 -6.51
N GLY A 83 6.67 -2.06 -7.30
CA GLY A 83 6.82 -2.01 -8.75
C GLY A 83 8.02 -1.15 -9.17
N VAL A 84 8.66 -1.53 -10.28
CA VAL A 84 9.74 -0.74 -10.89
C VAL A 84 9.37 -0.46 -12.35
N SER A 85 9.51 0.79 -12.77
CA SER A 85 9.36 1.22 -14.16
C SER A 85 10.71 1.64 -14.73
N ASN A 86 10.82 1.58 -16.05
CA ASN A 86 11.95 2.09 -16.80
C ASN A 86 11.46 2.92 -17.98
N THR A 87 11.05 4.15 -17.67
CA THR A 87 10.50 5.15 -18.61
C THR A 87 11.56 6.13 -19.12
N ALA A 88 12.81 5.97 -18.66
CA ALA A 88 14.06 6.63 -19.07
C ALA A 88 15.15 6.34 -18.02
N TYR A 89 14.71 6.18 -16.76
CA TYR A 89 15.50 5.80 -15.60
C TYR A 89 14.73 4.74 -14.81
N TYR A 90 15.42 4.04 -13.90
CA TYR A 90 14.76 3.16 -12.95
C TYR A 90 14.02 3.98 -11.91
N GLU A 91 12.71 3.80 -11.85
CA GLU A 91 11.82 4.48 -10.91
C GLU A 91 11.12 3.44 -10.03
N LEU A 92 11.11 3.67 -8.72
CA LEU A 92 10.30 2.88 -7.79
C LEU A 92 8.88 3.45 -7.80
N ASN A 93 7.89 2.60 -8.01
CA ASN A 93 6.49 2.97 -8.07
C ASN A 93 5.76 2.62 -6.78
N ASN A 94 4.72 3.39 -6.46
CA ASN A 94 3.88 3.18 -5.29
C ASN A 94 2.49 2.58 -5.63
N GLY A 95 2.20 2.31 -6.90
CA GLY A 95 0.92 1.74 -7.35
C GLY A 95 0.78 0.23 -7.14
N LEU A 96 1.89 -0.49 -6.93
CA LEU A 96 1.91 -1.87 -6.47
C LEU A 96 2.95 -1.98 -5.35
N LEU A 97 2.49 -2.24 -4.14
CA LEU A 97 3.35 -2.39 -2.96
C LEU A 97 2.97 -3.67 -2.22
N GLY A 98 3.97 -4.38 -1.70
CA GLY A 98 3.73 -5.46 -0.76
C GLY A 98 4.65 -5.34 0.43
N SER A 99 4.13 -5.68 1.61
CA SER A 99 4.90 -5.59 2.85
C SER A 99 4.38 -6.55 3.90
N VAL A 100 5.27 -7.00 4.78
CA VAL A 100 4.86 -7.46 6.11
C VAL A 100 4.36 -6.26 6.93
N PRO A 101 3.42 -6.46 7.88
CA PRO A 101 3.01 -5.38 8.76
C PRO A 101 4.21 -4.85 9.54
N GLN A 102 4.22 -3.55 9.80
CA GLN A 102 5.25 -2.87 10.57
C GLN A 102 6.68 -2.92 10.01
N HIS A 103 6.86 -3.11 8.69
CA HIS A 103 8.19 -3.15 8.09
C HIS A 103 8.98 -1.84 8.30
N PRO A 104 10.26 -1.87 8.71
CA PRO A 104 11.05 -0.67 9.04
C PRO A 104 11.13 0.36 7.90
N PHE A 105 11.17 -0.08 6.65
CA PHE A 105 11.15 0.82 5.49
C PHE A 105 9.84 1.62 5.42
N LEU A 106 8.68 0.97 5.60
CA LEU A 106 7.40 1.67 5.60
C LEU A 106 7.26 2.59 6.82
N GLN A 107 7.78 2.21 7.99
CA GLN A 107 7.86 3.11 9.14
C GLN A 107 8.63 4.39 8.80
N ALA A 108 9.77 4.26 8.11
CA ALA A 108 10.56 5.41 7.67
C ALA A 108 9.80 6.26 6.65
N CYS A 109 9.11 5.66 5.68
CA CYS A 109 8.27 6.38 4.71
C CYS A 109 7.15 7.14 5.41
N VAL A 110 6.38 6.48 6.28
CA VAL A 110 5.28 7.09 7.04
C VAL A 110 5.78 8.23 7.93
N SER A 111 6.95 8.08 8.55
CA SER A 111 7.54 9.12 9.41
C SER A 111 8.12 10.31 8.61
N ALA A 112 8.36 10.13 7.31
CA ALA A 112 8.94 11.15 6.44
C ALA A 112 7.89 12.02 5.72
N ILE A 113 6.60 11.70 5.87
CA ILE A 113 5.50 12.52 5.36
C ILE A 113 5.51 13.88 6.10
N ARG A 114 5.31 14.98 5.36
CA ARG A 114 5.39 16.36 5.86
C ARG A 114 4.14 17.14 5.50
#